data_AF-A0A4R4S4L9-F1
#
_entry.id   AF-A0A4R4S4L9-F1
#
_cell.length_a   1.000
_cell.length_b   1.000
_cell.length_c   1.000
_cell.angle_alpha   90.00
_cell.angle_beta   90.00
_cell.angle_gamma   90.00
#
_symmetry.space_group_name_H-M   'P 1'
#
loop_
_entity.id
_entity.type
_entity.pdbx_description
1 polymer ?
#
loop_
_entity_poly.entity_id
_entity_poly.type
_entity_poly.pdbx_seq_one_letter_code
_entity_poly.pdbx_strand_id
1 'polypeptide(L)' 'MDGQLEVADLLGNAPEWQEQALCSQTDPEAFFPEKGGSTREAKRICSRCEVKTECLE' A
#
# COMPACT_ATOMS: atom_id res chain seq x y z
N MET A 1 -1.39 -13.06 -30.39
CA MET A 1 -2.28 -12.48 -29.36
C MET A 1 -1.41 -12.17 -28.13
N ASP A 2 -0.37 -11.34 -28.26
CA ASP A 2 0.70 -11.26 -27.25
C ASP A 2 1.15 -9.81 -26.97
N GLY A 3 0.39 -8.81 -27.43
CA GLY A 3 0.70 -7.38 -27.25
C GLY A 3 0.11 -6.75 -25.99
N GLN A 4 -0.64 -7.52 -25.18
CA GLN A 4 -1.29 -6.99 -23.97
C GLN A 4 -0.40 -7.10 -22.73
N LEU A 5 0.69 -7.88 -22.79
CA LEU A 5 1.65 -8.00 -21.70
C LEU A 5 2.70 -6.88 -21.72
N GLU A 6 3.11 -6.38 -22.90
CA GLU A 6 4.10 -5.29 -23.01
C GLU A 6 3.59 -3.91 -22.50
N VAL A 7 2.27 -3.69 -22.47
CA VAL A 7 1.71 -2.40 -22.06
C VAL A 7 1.67 -2.19 -20.54
N ALA A 8 1.60 -3.27 -19.76
CA ALA A 8 1.50 -3.19 -18.30
C ALA A 8 2.83 -2.74 -17.68
N ASP A 9 3.95 -3.30 -18.15
CA ASP A 9 5.29 -2.95 -17.66
C ASP A 9 5.72 -1.54 -18.08
N LEU A 10 5.34 -1.06 -19.28
CA LEU A 10 5.66 0.29 -19.75
C LEU A 10 4.85 1.40 -19.06
N LEU A 11 3.71 1.07 -18.47
CA LEU A 11 2.89 2.00 -17.67
C LEU A 11 3.26 1.97 -16.18
N GLY A 12 4.25 1.17 -15.78
CA GLY A 12 4.67 1.05 -14.39
C GLY A 12 3.57 0.36 -13.58
N ASN A 13 3.30 -0.91 -13.89
CA ASN A 13 2.36 -1.70 -13.11
C ASN A 13 2.80 -1.70 -11.64
N ALA A 14 1.93 -1.24 -10.76
CA ALA A 14 2.17 -1.32 -9.33
C ALA A 14 2.38 -2.80 -8.98
N PRO A 15 3.35 -3.13 -8.11
CA PRO A 15 3.55 -4.51 -7.72
C PRO A 15 2.26 -5.05 -7.09
N GLU A 16 1.90 -6.30 -7.40
CA GLU A 16 0.60 -6.90 -7.04
C GLU A 16 0.30 -6.80 -5.54
N TRP A 17 1.33 -6.80 -4.70
CA TRP A 17 1.20 -6.65 -3.24
C TRP A 17 0.61 -5.29 -2.83
N GLN A 18 0.78 -4.22 -3.62
CA GLN A 18 0.18 -2.91 -3.31
C GLN A 18 -1.34 -2.96 -3.37
N GLU A 19 -1.92 -3.78 -4.26
CA GLU A 19 -3.38 -3.95 -4.34
C GLU A 19 -3.94 -4.65 -3.11
N GLN A 20 -3.13 -5.49 -2.45
CA GLN A 20 -3.48 -6.22 -1.23
C GLN A 20 -3.16 -5.45 0.06
N ALA A 21 -2.61 -4.24 -0.02
CA ALA A 21 -2.22 -3.48 1.15
C ALA A 21 -3.45 -3.00 1.96
N LEU A 22 -3.53 -3.36 3.24
CA LEU A 22 -4.65 -2.93 4.10
C LEU A 22 -4.70 -1.40 4.30
N CYS A 23 -3.59 -0.68 4.12
CA CYS A 23 -3.57 0.77 4.28
C CYS A 23 -4.46 1.49 3.27
N SER A 24 -4.59 0.97 2.04
CA SER A 24 -5.45 1.57 0.99
C SER A 24 -6.94 1.46 1.31
N GLN A 25 -7.31 0.53 2.20
CA GLN A 25 -8.67 0.27 2.65
C GLN A 25 -9.02 1.03 3.94
N THR A 26 -8.13 1.90 4.42
CA THR A 26 -8.28 2.64 5.68
C THR A 26 -8.05 4.14 5.48
N ASP A 27 -8.44 4.95 6.46
CA ASP A 27 -8.28 6.39 6.40
C ASP A 27 -6.80 6.81 6.31
N PRO A 28 -6.40 7.56 5.26
CA PRO A 28 -5.01 8.01 5.08
C PRO A 28 -4.58 9.00 6.17
N GLU A 29 -5.52 9.70 6.80
CA GLU A 29 -5.25 10.59 7.95
C GLU A 29 -4.71 9.84 9.17
N ALA A 30 -5.01 8.54 9.31
CA ALA A 30 -4.42 7.71 10.37
C ALA A 30 -2.91 7.52 10.19
N PHE A 31 -2.45 7.49 8.94
CA PHE A 31 -1.03 7.36 8.55
C PHE A 31 -0.33 8.71 8.50
N PHE A 32 -1.05 9.77 8.13
CA PHE A 32 -0.54 11.13 8.03
C PHE A 32 -1.36 12.11 8.88
N PRO A 33 -1.30 12.00 10.22
CA PRO A 33 -2.02 12.92 11.08
C PRO A 33 -1.46 14.35 11.00
N GLU A 34 -2.31 15.35 11.16
CA GLU A 34 -1.88 16.74 11.31
C GLU A 34 -0.96 16.94 12.53
N LYS A 35 -0.15 18.01 12.53
CA LYS A 35 0.91 18.26 13.54
C LYS A 35 0.46 17.92 14.96
N GLY A 36 1.01 16.83 15.51
CA GLY A 36 0.76 16.36 16.87
C GLY A 36 -0.27 15.23 17.01
N GLY A 37 -0.87 14.75 15.92
CA GLY A 37 -1.78 13.61 15.95
C GLY A 37 -1.06 12.27 16.09
N SER A 38 -1.83 11.23 16.42
CA SER A 38 -1.29 9.95 16.86
C SER A 38 -1.12 8.95 15.71
N THR A 39 0.10 8.46 15.51
CA THR A 39 0.38 7.35 14.57
C THR A 39 0.06 5.96 15.14
N ARG A 40 -0.60 5.89 16.31
CA ARG A 40 -0.94 4.62 16.98
C ARG A 40 -1.93 3.79 16.15
N GLU A 41 -2.88 4.45 15.51
CA GLU A 41 -3.86 3.79 14.64
C GLU A 41 -3.18 3.16 13.42
N ALA A 42 -2.37 3.95 12.69
CA ALA A 42 -1.60 3.46 11.55
C ALA A 42 -0.68 2.29 11.92
N LYS A 43 0.03 2.35 13.05
CA LYS A 43 0.87 1.22 13.50
C LYS A 43 0.05 -0.06 13.74
N ARG A 44 -1.18 0.06 14.25
CA ARG A 44 -2.07 -1.09 14.46
C ARG A 44 -2.50 -1.70 13.13
N ILE A 45 -2.88 -0.86 12.16
CA ILE A 45 -3.29 -1.28 10.81
C ILE A 45 -2.12 -1.93 10.08
N CYS A 46 -0.98 -1.24 10.03
CA CYS A 46 0.23 -1.70 9.37
C CYS A 46 0.74 -3.04 9.96
N SER A 47 0.60 -3.26 11.26
CA SER A 47 0.99 -4.54 11.90
C SER A 47 0.08 -5.72 11.58
N ARG A 48 -1.11 -5.49 11.04
CA ARG A 48 -2.05 -6.52 10.61
C ARG A 48 -2.06 -6.73 9.09
N CYS A 49 -1.28 -5.93 8.37
CA CYS A 49 -1.17 -6.00 6.92
C CYS A 49 -0.36 -7.24 6.52
N GLU A 50 -0.91 -8.07 5.63
CA GLU A 50 -0.24 -9.30 5.16
C GLU A 50 0.99 -9.00 4.30
N VAL A 51 0.92 -7.95 3.48
CA VAL A 51 2.02 -7.48 2.61
C VAL A 51 3.02 -6.57 3.33
N LYS A 52 3.04 -6.58 4.67
CA LYS A 52 3.92 -5.68 5.45
C LYS A 52 5.40 -5.92 5.14
N THR A 53 5.79 -7.17 4.90
CA THR A 53 7.19 -7.53 4.63
C THR A 53 7.61 -6.94 3.29
N GLU A 54 6.82 -7.17 2.24
CA GLU A 54 7.02 -6.67 0.89
C GLU A 54 6.95 -5.14 0.81
N CYS A 55 6.10 -4.50 1.61
CA CYS A 55 6.01 -3.04 1.70
C CYS A 55 7.24 -2.39 2.36
N LEU A 56 8.00 -3.13 3.17
CA LEU A 56 9.17 -2.64 3.88
C LEU A 56 10.50 -2.95 3.17
N GLU A 57 10.46 -3.76 2.11
CA GLU A 57 11.59 -4.07 1.23
C GLU A 57 11.74 -3.01 0.12
#